data_AF-A0A5A7ZXP7-F1
#
_entry.id   AF-A0A5A7ZXP7-F1
#
_cell.length_a   1.000
_cell.length_b   1.000
_cell.length_c   1.000
_cell.angle_alpha   90.00
_cell.angle_beta   90.00
_cell.angle_gamma   90.00
#
_symmetry.space_group_name_H-M   'P 1'
#
loop_
_entity.id
_entity.type
_entity.pdbx_description
1 polymer ?
#
loop_
_entity_poly.entity_id
_entity_poly.type
_entity_poly.pdbx_seq_one_letter_code
_entity_poly.pdbx_strand_id
1 'polypeptide(L)'
;MSLVSLLITAVAAVLGAAIATLLHLPAAPLLGAMIGVAVVNMTSMTAFDFPTSVKWIVYVMIGWLLGVGVTKDTLSQLRTAVVPIVVTVVAFLLFGLAAAWLLWKFTSFDSLTALLATAPGGIAQMGALSATAGANVPIVLTVHVLRITSVIVLMTVGLKLMGGSRG
;
A
#
# COMPACT_ATOMS: atom_id res chain seq x y z
N MET A 1 13.80 18.67 11.22
CA MET A 1 13.06 17.73 12.11
C MET A 1 13.66 17.78 13.49
N SER A 2 12.85 17.84 14.54
CA SER A 2 13.32 17.48 15.88
C SER A 2 13.23 15.95 16.04
N LEU A 3 14.16 15.35 16.78
CA LEU A 3 14.11 13.93 17.15
C LEU A 3 12.75 13.56 17.80
N VAL A 4 12.17 14.54 18.48
CA VAL A 4 10.85 14.48 19.12
C VAL A 4 9.74 14.14 18.11
N SER A 5 9.72 14.77 16.93
CA SER A 5 8.71 14.48 15.89
C SER A 5 8.75 13.03 15.39
N LEU A 6 9.95 12.48 15.25
CA LEU A 6 10.15 11.10 14.79
C LEU A 6 9.67 10.11 15.86
N LEU A 7 9.99 10.37 17.13
CA LEU A 7 9.52 9.56 18.26
C LEU A 7 8.00 9.62 18.41
N ILE A 8 7.39 10.81 18.31
CA ILE A 8 5.93 10.96 18.41
C ILE A 8 5.22 10.16 17.32
N THR A 9 5.66 10.29 16.06
CA THR A 9 5.05 9.55 14.94
C THR A 9 5.31 8.04 15.04
N ALA A 10 6.48 7.61 15.52
CA ALA A 10 6.76 6.19 15.76
C ALA A 10 5.85 5.60 16.86
N VAL A 11 5.69 6.31 17.99
CA VAL A 11 4.79 5.88 19.07
C VAL A 11 3.34 5.82 18.58
N ALA A 12 2.89 6.82 17.81
CA ALA A 12 1.57 6.83 17.22
C ALA A 12 1.35 5.64 16.25
N ALA A 13 2.35 5.32 15.45
CA ALA A 13 2.31 4.17 14.54
C ALA A 13 2.18 2.85 15.31
N VAL A 14 2.99 2.66 16.37
CA VAL A 14 2.97 1.44 17.19
C VAL A 14 1.66 1.29 17.95
N LEU A 15 1.17 2.36 18.59
CA LEU A 15 -0.10 2.34 19.31
C LEU A 15 -1.27 2.08 18.36
N GLY A 16 -1.32 2.78 17.23
CA GLY A 16 -2.35 2.57 16.22
C GLY A 16 -2.34 1.13 15.70
N ALA A 17 -1.17 0.58 15.37
CA ALA A 17 -1.00 -0.81 14.96
C ALA A 17 -1.50 -1.79 16.03
N ALA A 18 -1.09 -1.61 17.30
CA ALA A 18 -1.50 -2.46 18.40
C ALA A 18 -3.03 -2.45 18.61
N ILE A 19 -3.66 -1.27 18.58
CA ILE A 19 -5.11 -1.13 18.70
C ILE A 19 -5.82 -1.83 17.53
N ALA A 20 -5.37 -1.61 16.29
CA ALA A 20 -5.97 -2.25 15.12
C ALA A 20 -5.82 -3.78 15.15
N THR A 21 -4.70 -4.29 15.67
CA THR A 21 -4.47 -5.73 15.89
C THR A 21 -5.42 -6.29 16.93
N LEU A 22 -5.65 -5.56 18.03
CA LEU A 22 -6.61 -5.96 19.06
C LEU A 22 -8.05 -5.98 18.52
N LEU A 23 -8.37 -5.08 17.59
CA LEU A 23 -9.66 -5.02 16.90
C LEU A 23 -9.79 -6.04 15.75
N HIS A 24 -8.79 -6.89 15.52
CA HIS A 24 -8.78 -7.92 14.47
C HIS A 24 -9.08 -7.36 13.06
N LEU A 25 -8.60 -6.15 12.77
CA LEU A 25 -8.82 -5.53 11.46
C LEU A 25 -7.99 -6.23 10.36
N PRO A 26 -8.51 -6.31 9.12
CA PRO A 26 -7.71 -6.76 7.98
C PRO A 26 -6.49 -5.85 7.79
N ALA A 27 -5.31 -6.41 7.54
CA ALA A 27 -4.05 -5.65 7.51
C ALA A 27 -3.84 -4.74 8.74
N ALA A 28 -4.30 -5.19 9.92
CA ALA A 28 -4.33 -4.42 11.17
C ALA A 28 -3.09 -3.57 11.46
N PRO A 29 -1.85 -4.12 11.45
CA PRO A 29 -0.66 -3.32 11.77
C PRO A 29 -0.49 -2.13 10.83
N LEU A 30 -0.80 -2.30 9.54
CA LEU A 30 -0.64 -1.28 8.52
C LEU A 30 -1.71 -0.19 8.65
N LEU A 31 -2.99 -0.60 8.73
CA LEU A 31 -4.10 0.34 8.87
C LEU A 31 -3.99 1.14 10.17
N GLY A 32 -3.70 0.44 11.26
CA GLY A 32 -3.52 1.05 12.57
C GLY A 32 -2.39 2.07 12.58
N ALA A 33 -1.23 1.71 12.03
CA ALA A 33 -0.10 2.63 11.96
C ALA A 33 -0.42 3.89 11.13
N MET A 34 -1.09 3.73 9.98
CA MET A 34 -1.47 4.86 9.14
C MET A 34 -2.48 5.79 9.82
N ILE A 35 -3.50 5.23 10.46
CA ILE A 35 -4.51 6.01 11.20
C ILE A 35 -3.88 6.73 12.39
N GLY A 36 -3.06 6.03 13.18
CA GLY A 36 -2.38 6.61 14.33
C GLY A 36 -1.50 7.82 13.95
N VAL A 37 -0.69 7.66 12.90
CA VAL A 37 0.16 8.75 12.39
C VAL A 37 -0.66 9.87 11.75
N ALA A 38 -1.76 9.55 11.06
CA ALA A 38 -2.65 10.54 10.48
C ALA A 38 -3.34 11.40 11.56
N VAL A 39 -3.86 10.80 12.62
CA VAL A 39 -4.49 11.51 13.76
C VAL A 39 -3.49 12.47 14.41
N VAL A 40 -2.26 12.02 14.62
CA VAL A 40 -1.20 12.86 15.18
C VAL A 40 -0.80 14.00 14.22
N ASN A 41 -0.71 13.75 12.92
CA ASN A 41 -0.43 14.80 11.93
C ASN A 41 -1.59 15.81 11.80
N MET A 42 -2.84 15.39 11.99
CA MET A 42 -4.00 16.30 11.95
C MET A 42 -4.09 17.19 13.19
N THR A 43 -3.61 16.69 14.34
CA THR A 43 -3.61 17.43 15.62
C THR A 43 -2.36 18.27 15.83
N SER A 44 -1.27 17.96 15.13
CA SER A 44 -0.02 18.71 15.17
C SER A 44 0.00 19.76 14.06
N MET A 45 0.23 21.04 14.37
CA MET A 45 0.29 22.13 13.38
C MET A 45 1.47 22.02 12.37
N THR A 46 2.29 20.98 12.46
CA THR A 46 3.45 20.76 11.59
C THR A 46 3.33 19.40 10.90
N ALA A 47 3.33 19.40 9.56
CA ALA A 47 3.46 18.17 8.78
C ALA A 47 4.83 17.54 9.06
N PHE A 48 4.84 16.32 9.61
CA PHE A 48 6.08 15.61 9.89
C PHE A 48 6.60 14.96 8.60
N ASP A 49 7.62 15.55 7.99
CA ASP A 49 8.30 14.93 6.87
C ASP A 49 9.35 13.92 7.36
N PHE A 50 9.46 12.79 6.68
CA PHE A 50 10.44 11.75 6.98
C PHE A 50 11.75 12.02 6.22
N PRO A 51 12.93 11.89 6.86
CA PRO A 51 14.19 12.15 6.19
C PRO A 51 14.41 11.11 5.08
N THR A 52 14.90 11.57 3.92
CA THR A 52 15.13 10.73 2.74
C THR A 52 16.06 9.55 3.04
N SER A 53 17.02 9.71 3.96
CA SER A 53 17.92 8.64 4.42
C SER A 53 17.17 7.48 5.09
N VAL A 54 16.15 7.77 5.90
CA VAL A 54 15.35 6.73 6.57
C VAL A 54 14.44 6.03 5.57
N LYS A 55 13.80 6.77 4.64
CA LYS A 55 13.01 6.19 3.54
C LYS A 55 13.86 5.21 2.72
N TRP A 56 15.10 5.57 2.44
CA TRP A 56 16.05 4.71 1.73
C TRP A 56 16.34 3.40 2.48
N ILE A 57 16.63 3.47 3.79
CA ILE A 57 16.85 2.28 4.63
C ILE A 57 15.62 1.37 4.60
N VAL A 58 14.41 1.93 4.70
CA VAL A 58 13.16 1.16 4.61
C VAL A 58 13.02 0.46 3.26
N TYR A 59 13.28 1.13 2.14
CA TYR A 59 13.22 0.49 0.82
C TYR A 59 14.25 -0.61 0.62
N VAL A 60 15.47 -0.43 1.14
CA VAL A 60 16.51 -1.47 1.10
C VAL A 60 16.07 -2.68 1.92
N MET A 61 15.50 -2.50 3.11
CA MET A 61 14.99 -3.61 3.93
C MET A 61 13.81 -4.34 3.26
N ILE A 62 12.88 -3.61 2.63
CA ILE A 62 11.79 -4.22 1.85
C ILE A 62 12.36 -5.03 0.68
N GLY A 63 13.32 -4.47 -0.05
CA GLY A 63 13.99 -5.15 -1.15
C GLY A 63 14.72 -6.41 -0.70
N TRP A 64 15.43 -6.35 0.45
CA TRP A 64 16.05 -7.51 1.08
C TRP A 64 15.03 -8.58 1.42
N LEU A 65 13.94 -8.21 2.12
CA LEU A 65 12.88 -9.14 2.52
C LEU A 65 12.27 -9.86 1.32
N LEU A 66 11.96 -9.13 0.25
CA LEU A 66 11.41 -9.70 -0.98
C LEU A 66 12.45 -10.55 -1.73
N GLY A 67 13.72 -10.12 -1.73
CA GLY A 67 14.82 -10.79 -2.42
C GLY A 67 15.21 -12.13 -1.81
N VAL A 68 15.12 -12.27 -0.49
CA VAL A 68 15.40 -13.54 0.22
C VAL A 68 14.50 -14.69 -0.28
N GLY A 69 13.29 -14.39 -0.75
CA GLY A 69 12.37 -15.40 -1.31
C GLY A 69 12.71 -15.87 -2.72
N VAL A 70 13.67 -15.24 -3.41
CA VAL A 70 14.05 -15.58 -4.78
C VAL A 70 15.04 -16.74 -4.76
N THR A 71 14.53 -17.96 -4.97
CA THR A 71 15.33 -19.18 -5.05
C THR A 71 15.56 -19.63 -6.50
N LYS A 72 16.45 -20.62 -6.71
CA LYS A 72 16.67 -21.22 -8.03
C LYS A 72 15.38 -21.84 -8.59
N ASP A 73 14.58 -22.47 -7.74
CA ASP A 73 13.31 -23.08 -8.12
C ASP A 73 12.28 -22.02 -8.52
N THR A 74 12.20 -20.92 -7.76
CA THR A 74 11.36 -19.75 -8.10
C THR A 74 11.73 -19.20 -9.47
N LEU A 75 13.04 -19.08 -9.77
CA LEU A 75 13.52 -18.57 -11.05
C LEU A 75 13.21 -19.52 -12.22
N SER A 76 13.30 -20.83 -11.99
CA SER A 76 12.90 -21.84 -12.98
C SER A 76 11.41 -21.76 -13.30
N GLN A 77 10.56 -21.68 -12.27
CA GLN A 77 9.11 -21.52 -12.44
C GLN A 77 8.75 -20.23 -13.18
N LEU A 78 9.39 -19.11 -12.80
CA LEU A 78 9.26 -17.83 -13.50
C LEU A 78 9.59 -17.97 -14.98
N ARG A 79 10.67 -18.66 -15.34
CA ARG A 79 11.10 -18.86 -16.73
C ARG A 79 10.09 -19.66 -17.53
N THR A 80 9.48 -20.68 -16.94
CA THR A 80 8.44 -21.48 -17.61
C THR A 80 7.10 -20.73 -17.72
N ALA A 81 6.84 -19.77 -16.84
CA ALA A 81 5.58 -19.04 -16.75
C ALA A 81 5.68 -17.57 -17.25
N VAL A 82 6.74 -17.19 -17.97
CA VAL A 82 6.95 -15.80 -18.41
C VAL A 82 5.75 -15.26 -19.18
N VAL A 83 5.23 -16.02 -20.14
CA VAL A 83 4.10 -15.58 -20.97
C VAL A 83 2.85 -15.28 -20.13
N PRO A 84 2.31 -16.21 -19.33
CA PRO A 84 1.14 -15.92 -18.50
C PRO A 84 1.38 -14.81 -17.46
N ILE A 85 2.59 -14.70 -16.91
CA ILE A 85 2.95 -13.60 -16.00
C ILE A 85 2.85 -12.25 -16.73
N VAL A 86 3.48 -12.11 -17.89
CA VAL A 86 3.46 -10.87 -18.68
C VAL A 86 2.03 -10.51 -19.06
N VAL A 87 1.22 -11.48 -19.51
CA VAL A 87 -0.20 -11.25 -19.83
C VAL A 87 -0.96 -10.72 -18.61
N THR A 88 -0.76 -11.31 -17.43
CA THR A 88 -1.42 -10.90 -16.19
C THR A 88 -1.01 -9.48 -15.77
N VAL A 89 0.29 -9.17 -15.86
CA VAL A 89 0.81 -7.84 -15.55
C VAL A 89 0.23 -6.79 -16.50
N VAL A 90 0.23 -7.06 -17.81
CA VAL A 90 -0.35 -6.16 -18.81
C VAL A 90 -1.85 -5.96 -18.56
N ALA A 91 -2.59 -7.03 -18.27
CA ALA A 91 -4.01 -6.94 -17.95
C ALA A 91 -4.27 -6.05 -16.71
N PHE A 92 -3.47 -6.20 -15.66
CA PHE A 92 -3.56 -5.35 -14.47
C PHE A 92 -3.22 -3.88 -14.75
N LEU A 93 -2.21 -3.62 -15.59
CA LEU A 93 -1.86 -2.26 -15.99
C LEU A 93 -2.97 -1.61 -16.81
N LEU A 94 -3.53 -2.32 -17.79
CA LEU A 94 -4.64 -1.83 -18.62
C LEU A 94 -5.90 -1.59 -17.76
N PHE A 95 -6.22 -2.49 -16.84
CA PHE A 95 -7.32 -2.30 -15.91
C PHE A 95 -7.08 -1.08 -15.00
N GLY A 96 -5.88 -0.92 -14.48
CA GLY A 96 -5.49 0.24 -13.66
C GLY A 96 -5.63 1.56 -14.42
N LEU A 97 -5.23 1.59 -15.71
CA LEU A 97 -5.40 2.74 -16.59
C LEU A 97 -6.88 3.04 -16.88
N ALA A 98 -7.70 2.02 -17.15
CA ALA A 98 -9.13 2.20 -17.35
C ALA A 98 -9.81 2.73 -16.07
N ALA A 99 -9.45 2.19 -14.90
CA ALA A 99 -9.91 2.68 -13.62
C ALA A 99 -9.44 4.11 -13.33
N ALA A 100 -8.19 4.46 -13.70
CA ALA A 100 -7.66 5.81 -13.56
C ALA A 100 -8.49 6.81 -14.36
N TRP A 101 -8.78 6.46 -15.62
CA TRP A 101 -9.60 7.29 -16.50
C TRP A 101 -11.02 7.47 -15.96
N LEU A 102 -11.62 6.40 -15.45
CA LEU A 102 -12.93 6.45 -14.81
C LEU A 102 -12.91 7.36 -13.58
N LEU A 103 -11.94 7.16 -12.68
CA LEU A 103 -11.81 7.97 -11.47
C LEU A 103 -11.62 9.45 -11.81
N TRP A 104 -10.71 9.76 -12.73
CA TRP A 104 -10.49 11.12 -13.23
C TRP A 104 -11.75 11.74 -13.87
N LYS A 105 -12.57 10.94 -14.56
CA LYS A 105 -13.79 11.44 -15.22
C LYS A 105 -14.92 11.73 -14.22
N PHE A 106 -15.03 10.93 -13.16
CA PHE A 106 -16.13 10.98 -12.19
C PHE A 106 -15.79 11.72 -10.88
N THR A 107 -14.53 12.11 -10.67
CA THR A 107 -14.11 12.92 -9.51
C THR A 107 -13.34 14.16 -9.96
N SER A 108 -13.15 15.11 -9.04
CA SER A 108 -12.36 16.32 -9.25
C SER A 108 -10.85 16.12 -9.04
N PHE A 109 -10.38 14.87 -8.97
CA PHE A 109 -8.96 14.56 -8.79
C PHE A 109 -8.18 14.88 -10.06
N ASP A 110 -6.94 15.32 -9.92
CA ASP A 110 -6.05 15.48 -11.07
C ASP A 110 -5.72 14.10 -11.68
N SER A 111 -5.36 14.11 -12.97
CA SER A 111 -5.10 12.89 -13.73
C SER A 111 -3.95 12.07 -13.15
N LEU A 112 -2.97 12.71 -12.54
CA LEU A 112 -1.81 12.04 -11.94
C LEU A 112 -2.17 11.38 -10.62
N THR A 113 -2.93 12.04 -9.74
CA THR A 113 -3.50 11.45 -8.52
C THR A 113 -4.41 10.28 -8.87
N ALA A 114 -5.28 10.42 -9.85
CA ALA A 114 -6.16 9.33 -10.28
C ALA A 114 -5.36 8.13 -10.80
N LEU A 115 -4.34 8.37 -11.64
CA LEU A 115 -3.45 7.34 -12.15
C LEU A 115 -2.69 6.62 -11.05
N LEU A 116 -2.04 7.38 -10.15
CA LEU A 116 -1.25 6.81 -9.07
C LEU A 116 -2.11 6.14 -8.00
N ALA A 117 -3.36 6.58 -7.81
CA ALA A 117 -4.31 5.96 -6.88
C ALA A 117 -4.82 4.60 -7.38
N THR A 118 -5.02 4.43 -8.69
CA THR A 118 -5.54 3.17 -9.26
C THR A 118 -4.45 2.23 -9.77
N ALA A 119 -3.22 2.71 -9.95
CA ALA A 119 -2.11 1.89 -10.41
C ALA A 119 -1.85 0.70 -9.44
N PRO A 120 -1.61 -0.51 -9.97
CA PRO A 120 -1.15 -1.62 -9.14
C PRO A 120 0.26 -1.33 -8.63
N GLY A 121 0.47 -1.48 -7.32
CA GLY A 121 1.75 -1.21 -6.67
C GLY A 121 1.64 -1.25 -5.15
N GLY A 122 2.77 -1.24 -4.43
CA GLY A 122 2.74 -1.16 -2.98
C GLY A 122 2.47 0.25 -2.48
N ILE A 123 1.78 0.36 -1.32
CA ILE A 123 1.42 1.64 -0.69
C ILE A 123 2.65 2.54 -0.51
N ALA A 124 3.77 1.97 -0.06
CA ALA A 124 5.00 2.72 0.18
C ALA A 124 5.62 3.28 -1.11
N GLN A 125 5.61 2.52 -2.21
CA GLN A 125 6.16 3.03 -3.49
C GLN A 125 5.24 4.09 -4.10
N MET A 126 3.93 3.86 -4.11
CA MET A 126 2.96 4.81 -4.69
C MET A 126 2.84 6.09 -3.87
N GLY A 127 2.99 6.01 -2.54
CA GLY A 127 3.11 7.17 -1.66
C GLY A 127 4.34 8.03 -1.96
N ALA A 128 5.51 7.43 -2.13
CA ALA A 128 6.69 8.19 -2.49
C ALA A 128 6.63 8.75 -3.92
N LEU A 129 6.16 7.94 -4.87
CA LEU A 129 6.01 8.38 -6.26
C LEU A 129 5.04 9.56 -6.36
N SER A 130 3.90 9.50 -5.66
CA SER A 130 2.96 10.62 -5.60
C SER A 130 3.56 11.87 -4.96
N ALA A 131 4.36 11.72 -3.91
CA ALA A 131 5.05 12.85 -3.28
C ALA A 131 6.06 13.51 -4.23
N THR A 132 6.82 12.73 -4.99
CA THR A 132 7.79 13.25 -5.96
C THR A 132 7.16 13.79 -7.23
N ALA A 133 6.02 13.23 -7.64
CA ALA A 133 5.34 13.60 -8.88
C ALA A 133 4.36 14.77 -8.68
N GLY A 134 4.14 15.22 -7.44
CA GLY A 134 3.25 16.33 -7.12
C GLY A 134 1.76 15.96 -7.08
N ALA A 135 1.45 14.67 -6.96
CA ALA A 135 0.08 14.19 -6.78
C ALA A 135 -0.37 14.33 -5.31
N ASN A 136 -1.69 14.22 -5.09
CA ASN A 136 -2.26 14.25 -3.75
C ASN A 136 -1.99 12.94 -3.00
N VAL A 137 -0.89 12.92 -2.26
CA VAL A 137 -0.41 11.76 -1.49
C VAL A 137 -1.48 11.19 -0.56
N PRO A 138 -2.20 11.99 0.26
CA PRO A 138 -3.29 11.47 1.10
C PRO A 138 -4.35 10.68 0.34
N ILE A 139 -4.79 11.17 -0.82
CA ILE A 139 -5.80 10.49 -1.65
C ILE A 139 -5.25 9.16 -2.18
N VAL A 140 -4.05 9.18 -2.76
CA VAL A 140 -3.40 7.98 -3.31
C VAL A 140 -3.27 6.88 -2.24
N LEU A 141 -2.80 7.25 -1.06
CA LEU A 141 -2.62 6.34 0.07
C LEU A 141 -3.95 5.79 0.59
N THR A 142 -4.98 6.63 0.69
CA THR A 142 -6.31 6.23 1.14
C THR A 142 -6.93 5.20 0.19
N VAL A 143 -6.85 5.44 -1.12
CA VAL A 143 -7.35 4.48 -2.13
C VAL A 143 -6.60 3.15 -2.04
N HIS A 144 -5.28 3.18 -1.86
CA HIS A 144 -4.50 1.94 -1.73
C HIS A 144 -4.83 1.16 -0.44
N VAL A 145 -5.07 1.86 0.66
CA VAL A 145 -5.53 1.28 1.93
C VAL A 145 -6.89 0.60 1.75
N LEU A 146 -7.85 1.30 1.14
CA LEU A 146 -9.17 0.75 0.84
C LEU A 146 -9.05 -0.47 -0.07
N ARG A 147 -8.15 -0.43 -1.06
CA ARG A 147 -7.88 -1.55 -1.98
C ARG A 147 -7.39 -2.78 -1.23
N ILE A 148 -6.33 -2.66 -0.42
CA ILE A 148 -5.79 -3.81 0.33
C ILE A 148 -6.83 -4.37 1.30
N THR A 149 -7.53 -3.48 2.01
CA THR A 149 -8.61 -3.87 2.92
C THR A 149 -9.71 -4.64 2.20
N SER A 150 -10.18 -4.12 1.08
CA SER A 150 -11.21 -4.76 0.24
C SER A 150 -10.75 -6.11 -0.29
N VAL A 151 -9.50 -6.21 -0.78
CA VAL A 151 -8.92 -7.47 -1.27
C VAL A 151 -8.87 -8.51 -0.16
N ILE A 152 -8.40 -8.16 1.05
CA ILE A 152 -8.33 -9.11 2.17
C ILE A 152 -9.73 -9.57 2.59
N VAL A 153 -10.69 -8.65 2.71
CA VAL A 153 -12.07 -8.99 3.09
C VAL A 153 -12.73 -9.87 2.02
N LEU A 154 -12.65 -9.48 0.75
CA LEU A 154 -13.25 -10.24 -0.35
C LEU A 154 -12.60 -11.62 -0.50
N MET A 155 -11.28 -11.72 -0.36
CA MET A 155 -10.58 -12.99 -0.49
C MET A 155 -10.86 -13.92 0.68
N THR A 156 -10.92 -13.41 1.92
CA THR A 156 -11.29 -14.22 3.09
C THR A 156 -12.75 -14.70 3.01
N VAL A 157 -13.68 -13.86 2.52
CA VAL A 157 -15.07 -14.26 2.25
C VAL A 157 -15.13 -15.29 1.13
N GLY A 158 -14.44 -15.05 0.01
CA GLY A 158 -14.39 -15.97 -1.13
C GLY A 158 -13.84 -17.34 -0.74
N LEU A 159 -12.78 -17.39 0.06
CA LEU A 159 -12.23 -18.64 0.59
C LEU A 159 -13.21 -19.36 1.53
N LYS A 160 -13.97 -18.65 2.36
CA LYS A 160 -15.03 -19.27 3.19
C LYS A 160 -16.17 -19.85 2.34
N LEU A 161 -16.56 -19.16 1.27
CA LEU A 161 -17.60 -19.62 0.35
C LEU A 161 -17.15 -20.85 -0.47
N MET A 162 -15.88 -20.89 -0.88
CA MET A 162 -15.31 -22.03 -1.62
C MET A 162 -14.94 -23.21 -0.70
N GLY A 163 -14.51 -22.92 0.54
CA GLY A 163 -14.11 -23.91 1.55
C GLY A 163 -15.27 -24.51 2.36
N GLY A 164 -16.46 -23.90 2.31
CA GLY A 164 -17.68 -24.39 2.98
C GLY A 164 -18.35 -25.62 2.34
N SER A 165 -17.73 -26.26 1.35
CA SER A 165 -18.24 -27.45 0.66
C SER A 165 -17.33 -28.69 0.84
N ARG A 166 -16.50 -28.72 1.90
CA ARG A 166 -15.67 -29.88 2.28
C ARG A 166 -15.60 -30.05 3.80
N GLY A 167 -16.78 -30.10 4.44
CA GLY A 167 -16.97 -30.66 5.79
C GLY A 167 -17.74 -31.95 5.69
#